data_AF-A0A949MGZ0-F1
#
_entry.id   AF-A0A949MGZ0-F1
#
_cell.length_a   1.000
_cell.length_b   1.000
_cell.length_c   1.000
_cell.angle_alpha   90.00
_cell.angle_beta   90.00
_cell.angle_gamma   90.00
#
_symmetry.space_group_name_H-M   'P 1'
#
loop_
_entity.id
_entity.type
_entity.pdbx_description
1 polymer ?
#
loop_
_entity_poly.entity_id
_entity_poly.type
_entity_poly.pdbx_seq_one_letter_code
_entity_poly.pdbx_strand_id
1 'polypeptide(L)'
;FPQPERYLCGPESLSAALYAAGIDTLPQALKPEVYLPGREGSLQIEMLAAARRNGAVAVTTPPTLESLLREVAGGTPVVVLMNLSLPIAPMWHYAVVVGYDAPRQLVILRSGPERRQLMPWSTFEHVWARSGYWGMVALAPGRMPAVADERQFTQALIAFERVAPPARARDAYAGALQRWPTSLTLRMGLGNALYANGQKAEAAQAFAQAGREHPDSDAAWLNLAQTESELGHLVAARDAARRAASLAGPHADAARSLLDSPPLRTQ
;
A
#
# COMPACT_ATOMS: atom_id res chain seq x y z
N PHE A 1 -24.52 26.24 16.58
CA PHE A 1 -24.85 26.73 15.24
C PHE A 1 -24.65 25.59 14.25
N PRO A 2 -25.69 24.94 13.69
CA PRO A 2 -25.48 23.78 12.84
C PRO A 2 -25.37 24.21 11.37
N GLN A 3 -24.20 24.00 10.77
CA GLN A 3 -24.06 23.87 9.33
C GLN A 3 -24.03 22.36 9.06
N PRO A 4 -24.94 21.77 8.27
CA PRO A 4 -24.80 20.38 7.87
C PRO A 4 -23.51 20.27 7.04
N GLU A 5 -22.50 19.55 7.55
CA GLU A 5 -21.15 19.55 6.99
C GLU A 5 -21.10 18.84 5.63
N ARG A 6 -21.48 19.55 4.56
CA ARG A 6 -21.44 19.12 3.15
C ARG A 6 -20.06 18.64 2.64
N TYR A 7 -19.02 18.69 3.48
CA TYR A 7 -17.61 18.47 3.11
C TYR A 7 -16.91 17.34 3.86
N LEU A 8 -17.66 16.52 4.62
CA LEU A 8 -17.08 15.43 5.43
C LEU A 8 -17.19 14.03 4.83
N CYS A 9 -17.88 13.83 3.70
CA CYS A 9 -18.09 12.49 3.15
C CYS A 9 -16.78 11.74 2.85
N GLY A 10 -15.72 12.45 2.41
CA GLY A 10 -14.37 11.91 2.23
C GLY A 10 -13.73 11.46 3.55
N PRO A 11 -13.48 12.36 4.51
CA PRO A 11 -12.94 12.02 5.83
C PRO A 11 -13.72 10.92 6.57
N GLU A 12 -15.04 10.93 6.51
CA GLU A 12 -15.89 9.90 7.13
C GLU A 12 -15.72 8.53 6.47
N SER A 13 -15.72 8.49 5.13
CA SER A 13 -15.51 7.25 4.39
C SER A 13 -14.11 6.69 4.62
N LEU A 14 -13.09 7.55 4.68
CA LEU A 14 -11.72 7.14 4.98
C LEU A 14 -11.59 6.61 6.41
N SER A 15 -12.16 7.31 7.39
CA SER A 15 -12.17 6.86 8.80
C SER A 15 -12.81 5.48 8.93
N ALA A 16 -13.94 5.23 8.27
CA ALA A 16 -14.59 3.92 8.28
C ALA A 16 -13.73 2.81 7.65
N ALA A 17 -13.01 3.09 6.57
CA ALA A 17 -12.10 2.14 5.93
C ALA A 17 -10.86 1.86 6.80
N LEU A 18 -10.29 2.89 7.44
CA LEU A 18 -9.17 2.76 8.37
C LEU A 18 -9.57 1.96 9.62
N TYR A 19 -10.76 2.21 10.15
CA TYR A 19 -11.30 1.43 11.27
C TYR A 19 -11.42 -0.06 10.92
N ALA A 20 -11.89 -0.39 9.71
CA ALA A 20 -11.94 -1.77 9.23
C ALA A 20 -10.54 -2.40 9.03
N ALA A 21 -9.50 -1.58 8.85
CA ALA A 21 -8.10 -2.00 8.84
C ALA A 21 -7.47 -2.07 10.25
N GLY A 22 -8.26 -1.87 11.31
CA GLY A 22 -7.77 -1.87 12.69
C GLY A 22 -7.03 -0.60 13.10
N ILE A 23 -7.28 0.53 12.41
CA ILE A 23 -6.62 1.82 12.65
C ILE A 23 -7.68 2.82 13.10
N ASP A 24 -7.67 3.14 14.40
CA ASP A 24 -8.60 4.10 14.99
C ASP A 24 -8.27 5.52 14.56
N THR A 25 -9.18 6.15 13.83
CA THR A 25 -9.10 7.56 13.38
C THR A 25 -10.46 8.22 13.46
N LEU A 26 -10.46 9.54 13.70
CA LEU A 26 -11.69 10.35 13.70
C LEU A 26 -11.78 11.16 12.39
N PRO A 27 -12.98 11.31 11.79
CA PRO A 27 -13.15 12.10 10.57
C PRO A 27 -12.63 13.54 10.71
N GLN A 28 -12.77 14.15 11.89
CA GLN A 28 -12.29 15.51 12.16
C GLN A 28 -10.77 15.62 12.08
N ALA A 29 -10.04 14.58 12.47
CA ALA A 29 -8.58 14.53 12.38
C ALA A 29 -8.10 14.35 10.93
N LEU A 30 -8.89 13.65 10.10
CA LEU A 30 -8.57 13.40 8.69
C LEU A 30 -8.93 14.58 7.78
N LYS A 31 -9.89 15.43 8.17
CA LYS A 31 -10.33 16.59 7.38
C LYS A 31 -9.18 17.43 6.81
N PRO A 32 -8.20 17.92 7.60
CA PRO A 32 -7.09 18.73 7.07
C PRO A 32 -6.18 17.94 6.11
N GLU A 33 -6.17 16.61 6.17
CA GLU A 33 -5.33 15.78 5.32
C GLU A 33 -5.95 15.47 3.95
N VAL A 34 -7.28 15.46 3.86
CA VAL A 34 -7.98 15.08 2.62
C VAL A 34 -8.78 16.19 1.99
N TYR A 35 -9.12 17.25 2.71
CA TYR A 35 -9.96 18.35 2.22
C TYR A 35 -9.12 19.51 1.67
N LEU A 36 -9.44 19.95 0.46
CA LEU A 36 -8.85 21.16 -0.13
C LEU A 36 -9.91 22.27 -0.27
N PRO A 37 -9.78 23.40 0.46
CA PRO A 37 -10.77 24.48 0.43
C PRO A 37 -11.03 25.04 -0.98
N GLY A 38 -9.99 25.18 -1.82
CA GLY A 38 -10.12 25.70 -3.18
C GLY A 38 -10.76 24.75 -4.20
N ARG A 39 -11.06 23.51 -3.80
CA ARG A 39 -11.76 22.51 -4.63
C ARG A 39 -13.04 21.99 -3.98
N GLU A 40 -13.41 22.56 -2.83
CA GLU A 40 -14.63 22.25 -2.07
C GLU A 40 -14.89 20.74 -1.88
N GLY A 41 -13.83 19.93 -1.73
CA GLY A 41 -13.96 18.48 -1.66
C GLY A 41 -12.65 17.72 -1.39
N SER A 42 -12.78 16.40 -1.23
CA SER A 42 -11.64 15.50 -1.04
C SER A 42 -11.14 14.90 -2.34
N LEU A 43 -9.84 15.02 -2.60
CA LEU A 43 -9.22 14.45 -3.80
C LEU A 43 -8.82 12.99 -3.57
N GLN A 44 -8.96 12.18 -4.61
CA GLN A 44 -8.62 10.75 -4.62
C GLN A 44 -7.17 10.48 -4.21
N ILE A 45 -6.24 11.32 -4.69
CA ILE A 45 -4.82 11.21 -4.36
C ILE A 45 -4.59 11.49 -2.86
N GLU A 46 -5.30 12.47 -2.29
CA GLU A 46 -5.21 12.78 -0.87
C GLU A 46 -5.85 11.68 -0.01
N MET A 47 -6.93 11.04 -0.46
CA MET A 47 -7.51 9.88 0.22
C MET A 47 -6.49 8.74 0.36
N LEU A 48 -5.76 8.42 -0.72
CA LEU A 48 -4.68 7.42 -0.70
C LEU A 48 -3.50 7.88 0.18
N ALA A 49 -3.12 9.16 0.11
CA ALA A 49 -2.00 9.69 0.89
C ALA A 49 -2.31 9.71 2.40
N ALA A 50 -3.49 10.18 2.80
CA ALA A 50 -3.94 10.21 4.19
C ALA A 50 -4.07 8.79 4.76
N ALA A 51 -4.59 7.84 3.99
CA ALA A 51 -4.61 6.43 4.40
C ALA A 51 -3.20 5.91 4.75
N ARG A 52 -2.21 6.20 3.91
CA ARG A 52 -0.80 5.81 4.14
C ARG A 52 -0.19 6.51 5.35
N ARG A 53 -0.42 7.81 5.52
CA ARG A 53 0.05 8.58 6.69
C ARG A 53 -0.51 8.04 8.01
N ASN A 54 -1.74 7.53 7.97
CA ASN A 54 -2.38 6.87 9.11
C ASN A 54 -1.99 5.38 9.24
N GLY A 55 -1.12 4.89 8.35
CA GLY A 55 -0.46 3.59 8.49
C GLY A 55 -1.19 2.42 7.85
N ALA A 56 -2.11 2.68 6.91
CA ALA A 56 -2.70 1.66 6.05
C ALA A 56 -1.96 1.55 4.70
N VAL A 57 -1.91 0.35 4.15
CA VAL A 57 -1.57 0.15 2.74
C VAL A 57 -2.81 0.52 1.91
N ALA A 58 -2.68 1.53 1.05
CA ALA A 58 -3.78 2.09 0.28
C ALA A 58 -3.65 1.76 -1.21
N VAL A 59 -4.67 1.13 -1.79
CA VAL A 59 -4.64 0.58 -3.16
C VAL A 59 -5.94 0.94 -3.88
N THR A 60 -5.86 1.37 -5.14
CA THR A 60 -7.05 1.54 -5.97
C THR A 60 -7.57 0.19 -6.47
N THR A 61 -8.88 0.00 -6.50
CA THR A 61 -9.47 -1.23 -7.01
C THR A 61 -9.53 -1.20 -8.55
N PRO A 62 -9.47 -2.36 -9.24
CA PRO A 62 -9.82 -2.42 -10.64
C PRO A 62 -11.24 -1.87 -10.88
N PRO A 63 -11.51 -1.22 -12.03
CA PRO A 63 -12.74 -0.47 -12.29
C PRO A 63 -13.91 -1.38 -12.70
N THR A 64 -14.22 -2.40 -11.91
CA THR A 64 -15.29 -3.37 -12.19
C THR A 64 -16.10 -3.66 -10.93
N LEU A 65 -17.42 -3.86 -11.08
CA LEU A 65 -18.27 -4.28 -9.97
C LEU A 65 -17.80 -5.61 -9.39
N GLU A 66 -17.40 -6.56 -10.23
CA GLU A 66 -16.88 -7.86 -9.78
C GLU A 66 -15.69 -7.70 -8.81
N SER A 67 -14.69 -6.88 -9.17
CA SER A 67 -13.52 -6.68 -8.32
C SER A 67 -13.89 -6.04 -6.98
N LEU A 68 -14.79 -5.07 -7.00
CA LEU A 68 -15.32 -4.45 -5.78
C LEU A 68 -16.03 -5.47 -4.90
N LEU A 69 -16.92 -6.30 -5.47
CA LEU A 69 -17.65 -7.32 -4.72
C LEU A 69 -16.70 -8.39 -4.14
N ARG A 70 -15.62 -8.73 -4.84
CA ARG A 70 -14.58 -9.65 -4.34
C ARG A 70 -13.81 -9.08 -3.15
N GLU A 71 -13.47 -7.79 -3.16
CA GLU A 71 -12.86 -7.15 -1.98
C GLU A 71 -13.79 -7.20 -0.77
N VAL A 72 -15.05 -6.85 -0.98
CA VAL A 72 -16.06 -6.88 0.09
C VAL A 72 -16.28 -8.31 0.60
N ALA A 73 -16.32 -9.31 -0.29
CA ALA A 73 -16.40 -10.72 0.09
C ALA A 73 -15.16 -11.19 0.87
N GLY A 74 -13.99 -10.63 0.57
CA GLY A 74 -12.74 -10.83 1.33
C GLY A 74 -12.69 -10.09 2.67
N GLY A 75 -13.79 -9.44 3.08
CA GLY A 75 -13.91 -8.69 4.31
C GLY A 75 -13.20 -7.33 4.27
N THR A 76 -12.99 -6.76 3.08
CA THR A 76 -12.36 -5.45 2.90
C THR A 76 -13.40 -4.46 2.36
N PRO A 77 -13.84 -3.48 3.16
CA PRO A 77 -14.71 -2.43 2.65
C PRO A 77 -14.03 -1.59 1.57
N VAL A 78 -14.79 -1.17 0.56
CA VAL A 78 -14.28 -0.38 -0.57
C VAL A 78 -14.82 1.04 -0.47
N VAL A 79 -13.92 2.02 -0.37
CA VAL A 79 -14.28 3.43 -0.50
C VAL A 79 -14.49 3.71 -1.98
N VAL A 80 -15.61 4.32 -2.34
CA VAL A 80 -15.97 4.67 -3.71
C VAL A 80 -16.31 6.14 -3.82
N LEU A 81 -16.02 6.72 -4.98
CA LEU A 81 -16.48 8.05 -5.35
C LEU A 81 -17.63 7.90 -6.34
N MET A 82 -18.78 8.50 -6.04
CA MET A 82 -19.96 8.48 -6.90
C MET A 82 -20.36 9.91 -7.27
N ASN A 83 -21.08 10.05 -8.38
CA ASN A 83 -21.81 11.28 -8.68
C ASN A 83 -23.31 10.98 -8.67
N LEU A 84 -23.99 11.46 -7.61
CA LEU A 84 -25.41 11.19 -7.35
C LEU A 84 -26.36 12.02 -8.24
N SER A 85 -25.83 12.97 -9.02
CA SER A 85 -26.58 13.86 -9.89
C SER A 85 -26.14 13.76 -11.35
N LEU A 86 -26.85 14.43 -12.25
CA LEU A 86 -26.54 14.47 -13.68
C LEU A 86 -25.25 15.27 -13.96
N PRO A 87 -24.55 15.03 -15.10
CA PRO A 87 -23.28 15.69 -15.41
C PRO A 87 -23.34 17.22 -15.44
N ILE A 88 -24.49 17.80 -15.77
CA ILE A 88 -24.73 19.26 -15.84
C ILE A 88 -24.75 19.95 -14.46
N ALA A 89 -24.94 19.20 -13.38
CA ALA A 89 -24.98 19.70 -12.01
C ALA A 89 -24.47 18.59 -11.06
N PRO A 90 -23.15 18.31 -11.04
CA PRO A 90 -22.61 17.14 -10.36
C PRO A 90 -22.77 17.24 -8.84
N MET A 91 -23.04 16.10 -8.20
CA MET A 91 -23.07 15.94 -6.76
C MET A 91 -22.12 14.80 -6.39
N TRP A 92 -20.85 15.15 -6.19
CA TRP A 92 -19.80 14.20 -5.81
C TRP A 92 -19.96 13.74 -4.38
N HIS A 93 -19.87 12.43 -4.17
CA HIS A 93 -20.12 11.82 -2.88
C HIS A 93 -19.23 10.60 -2.67
N TYR A 94 -18.49 10.58 -1.56
CA TYR A 94 -17.80 9.39 -1.10
C TYR A 94 -18.74 8.52 -0.27
N ALA A 95 -18.64 7.22 -0.47
CA ALA A 95 -19.32 6.20 0.34
C ALA A 95 -18.40 5.00 0.55
N VAL A 96 -18.80 4.11 1.46
CA VAL A 96 -18.08 2.84 1.70
C VAL A 96 -19.02 1.68 1.41
N VAL A 97 -18.66 0.83 0.45
CA VAL A 97 -19.36 -0.45 0.25
C VAL A 97 -18.86 -1.43 1.30
N VAL A 98 -19.79 -1.92 2.12
CA VAL A 98 -19.51 -2.78 3.28
C VAL A 98 -20.13 -4.17 3.16
N GLY A 99 -20.92 -4.41 2.12
CA GLY A 99 -21.60 -5.69 1.90
C GLY A 99 -22.35 -5.70 0.57
N TYR A 100 -22.89 -6.86 0.22
CA TYR A 100 -23.79 -7.04 -0.92
C TYR A 100 -24.76 -8.20 -0.67
N ASP A 101 -25.86 -8.21 -1.41
CA ASP A 101 -26.80 -9.32 -1.54
C ASP A 101 -26.83 -9.71 -3.03
N ALA A 102 -26.15 -10.79 -3.38
CA ALA A 102 -26.02 -11.23 -4.77
C ALA A 102 -27.36 -11.68 -5.40
N PRO A 103 -28.17 -12.54 -4.73
CA PRO A 103 -29.48 -12.92 -5.24
C PRO A 103 -30.39 -11.73 -5.52
N ARG A 104 -30.36 -10.70 -4.68
CA ARG A 104 -31.17 -9.47 -4.86
C ARG A 104 -30.46 -8.38 -5.66
N GLN A 105 -29.21 -8.60 -6.06
CA GLN A 105 -28.36 -7.63 -6.75
C GLN A 105 -28.32 -6.27 -6.04
N LEU A 106 -28.06 -6.27 -4.74
CA LEU A 106 -27.92 -5.06 -3.93
C LEU A 106 -26.48 -4.89 -3.44
N VAL A 107 -25.97 -3.66 -3.46
CA VAL A 107 -24.82 -3.26 -2.63
C VAL A 107 -25.33 -2.61 -1.35
N ILE A 108 -24.55 -2.78 -0.28
CA ILE A 108 -24.81 -2.19 1.04
C ILE A 108 -23.74 -1.12 1.28
N LEU A 109 -24.16 0.14 1.35
CA LEU A 109 -23.27 1.28 1.56
C LEU A 109 -23.41 1.88 2.97
N ARG A 110 -22.31 2.43 3.47
CA ARG A 110 -22.31 3.48 4.50
C ARG A 110 -22.13 4.83 3.80
N SER A 111 -23.06 5.76 4.04
CA SER A 111 -23.18 7.00 3.28
C SER A 111 -23.80 8.09 4.17
N GLY A 112 -22.99 9.03 4.64
CA GLY A 112 -23.42 10.08 5.58
C GLY A 112 -24.09 9.50 6.84
N PRO A 113 -25.27 9.99 7.27
CA PRO A 113 -25.95 9.49 8.48
C PRO A 113 -26.55 8.09 8.32
N GLU A 114 -26.69 7.59 7.09
CA GLU A 114 -27.29 6.27 6.84
C GLU A 114 -26.28 5.16 7.08
N ARG A 115 -26.48 4.43 8.18
CA ARG A 115 -25.63 3.28 8.55
C ARG A 115 -25.73 2.11 7.57
N ARG A 116 -26.84 1.98 6.83
CA ARG A 116 -27.12 0.88 5.89
C ARG A 116 -28.01 1.35 4.76
N GLN A 117 -27.41 1.87 3.70
CA GLN A 117 -28.10 2.21 2.46
C GLN A 117 -28.07 0.99 1.53
N LEU A 118 -29.24 0.56 1.02
CA LEU A 118 -29.35 -0.51 0.04
C LEU A 118 -29.51 0.11 -1.35
N MET A 119 -28.69 -0.31 -2.31
CA MET A 119 -28.74 0.20 -3.68
C MET A 119 -28.66 -0.95 -4.69
N PRO A 120 -29.56 -1.03 -5.68
CA PRO A 120 -29.43 -1.98 -6.79
C PRO A 120 -28.11 -1.81 -7.52
N TRP A 121 -27.50 -2.92 -7.96
CA TRP A 121 -26.24 -2.92 -8.71
C TRP A 121 -26.30 -2.00 -9.92
N SER A 122 -27.37 -2.05 -10.71
CA SER A 122 -27.55 -1.20 -11.89
C SER A 122 -27.52 0.30 -11.56
N THR A 123 -28.22 0.71 -10.49
CA THR A 123 -28.21 2.12 -10.02
C THR A 123 -26.82 2.51 -9.52
N PHE A 124 -26.19 1.64 -8.74
CA PHE A 124 -24.85 1.87 -8.19
C PHE A 124 -23.81 2.04 -9.30
N GLU A 125 -23.77 1.11 -10.26
CA GLU A 125 -22.85 1.16 -11.39
C GLU A 125 -23.03 2.44 -12.21
N HIS A 126 -24.27 2.90 -12.45
CA HIS A 126 -24.51 4.14 -13.18
C HIS A 126 -23.95 5.39 -12.46
N VAL A 127 -24.09 5.48 -11.13
CA VAL A 127 -23.57 6.64 -10.38
C VAL A 127 -22.06 6.54 -10.12
N TRP A 128 -21.52 5.33 -10.08
CA TRP A 128 -20.10 5.05 -9.91
C TRP A 128 -19.31 5.22 -11.21
N ALA A 129 -19.88 4.84 -12.36
CA ALA A 129 -19.27 5.00 -13.69
C ALA A 129 -18.88 6.47 -13.98
N ARG A 130 -19.63 7.42 -13.43
CA ARG A 130 -19.37 8.86 -13.56
C ARG A 130 -18.06 9.32 -12.93
N SER A 131 -17.51 8.57 -11.97
CA SER A 131 -16.17 8.80 -11.41
C SER A 131 -15.07 8.03 -12.13
N GLY A 132 -15.41 7.32 -13.22
CA GLY A 132 -14.51 6.35 -13.86
C GLY A 132 -14.35 5.08 -13.03
N TYR A 133 -15.37 4.70 -12.25
CA TYR A 133 -15.32 3.57 -11.32
C TYR A 133 -14.20 3.69 -10.29
N TRP A 134 -13.93 4.91 -9.81
CA TRP A 134 -12.88 5.10 -8.83
C TRP A 134 -13.26 4.43 -7.50
N GLY A 135 -12.39 3.56 -7.01
CA GLY A 135 -12.50 2.92 -5.71
C GLY A 135 -11.13 2.66 -5.12
N MET A 136 -11.08 2.57 -3.78
CA MET A 136 -9.88 2.20 -3.05
C MET A 136 -10.18 1.33 -1.84
N VAL A 137 -9.19 0.56 -1.44
CA VAL A 137 -9.15 -0.18 -0.17
C VAL A 137 -8.04 0.36 0.71
N ALA A 138 -8.27 0.32 2.02
CA ALA A 138 -7.26 0.54 3.05
C ALA A 138 -7.05 -0.78 3.80
N LEU A 139 -5.79 -1.22 3.88
CA LEU A 139 -5.43 -2.53 4.41
C LEU A 139 -4.45 -2.37 5.57
N ALA A 140 -4.59 -3.24 6.58
CA ALA A 140 -3.57 -3.39 7.61
C ALA A 140 -2.25 -3.85 6.94
N PRO A 141 -1.08 -3.42 7.44
CA PRO A 141 0.20 -3.95 6.97
C PRO A 141 0.24 -5.48 7.03
N GLY A 142 0.65 -6.11 5.94
CA GLY A 142 0.69 -7.57 5.79
C GLY A 142 -0.60 -8.21 5.28
N ARG A 143 -1.72 -7.48 5.23
CA ARG A 143 -2.94 -7.94 4.56
C ARG A 143 -2.86 -7.67 3.05
N MET A 144 -3.28 -8.66 2.27
CA MET A 144 -3.38 -8.56 0.82
C MET A 144 -4.81 -8.20 0.38
N PRO A 145 -4.98 -7.40 -0.69
CA PRO A 145 -6.29 -7.24 -1.32
C PRO A 145 -6.75 -8.58 -1.92
N ALA A 146 -8.06 -8.76 -2.00
CA ALA A 146 -8.67 -9.96 -2.60
C ALA A 146 -8.41 -10.01 -4.11
N VAL A 147 -8.31 -8.84 -4.74
CA VAL A 147 -7.99 -8.62 -6.14
C VAL A 147 -6.66 -7.86 -6.18
N ALA A 148 -5.58 -8.62 -6.37
CA ALA A 148 -4.23 -8.09 -6.28
C ALA A 148 -3.48 -8.28 -7.61
N ASP A 149 -3.09 -7.18 -8.24
CA ASP A 149 -2.08 -7.16 -9.30
C ASP A 149 -0.69 -6.87 -8.68
N GLU A 150 0.34 -7.63 -9.06
CA GLU A 150 1.67 -7.52 -8.45
C GLU A 150 2.26 -6.12 -8.64
N ARG A 151 2.17 -5.58 -9.85
CA ARG A 151 2.77 -4.28 -10.18
C ARG A 151 2.06 -3.17 -9.40
N GLN A 152 0.74 -3.16 -9.41
CA GLN A 152 -0.06 -2.17 -8.70
C GLN A 152 0.19 -2.23 -7.20
N PHE A 153 0.19 -3.44 -6.61
CA PHE A 153 0.40 -3.60 -5.18
C PHE A 153 1.83 -3.23 -4.77
N THR A 154 2.83 -3.60 -5.57
CA THR A 154 4.23 -3.20 -5.35
C THR A 154 4.37 -1.67 -5.34
N GLN A 155 3.74 -0.96 -6.27
CA GLN A 155 3.72 0.51 -6.28
C GLN A 155 3.06 1.10 -5.02
N ALA A 156 1.99 0.47 -4.54
CA ALA A 156 1.35 0.88 -3.30
C ALA A 156 2.26 0.69 -2.07
N LEU A 157 3.03 -0.39 -2.04
CA LEU A 157 4.02 -0.65 -0.98
C LEU A 157 5.18 0.35 -1.01
N ILE A 158 5.71 0.67 -2.18
CA ILE A 158 6.74 1.72 -2.34
C ILE A 158 6.20 3.09 -1.91
N ALA A 159 4.93 3.39 -2.17
CA ALA A 159 4.33 4.63 -1.68
C ALA A 159 4.12 4.60 -0.15
N PHE A 160 3.82 3.43 0.41
CA PHE A 160 3.62 3.21 1.85
C PHE A 160 4.92 3.30 2.63
N GLU A 161 5.99 2.65 2.17
CA GLU A 161 7.30 2.62 2.88
C GLU A 161 7.89 4.02 3.11
N ARG A 162 7.59 4.98 2.23
CA ARG A 162 8.08 6.36 2.32
C ARG A 162 7.58 7.11 3.55
N VAL A 163 6.46 6.69 4.12
CA VAL A 163 5.80 7.35 5.25
C VAL A 163 5.60 6.43 6.46
N ALA A 164 5.64 5.12 6.25
CA ALA A 164 5.41 4.14 7.29
C ALA A 164 6.66 3.89 8.14
N PRO A 165 6.50 3.58 9.44
CA PRO A 165 7.59 3.03 10.24
C PRO A 165 8.17 1.74 9.60
N PRO A 166 9.49 1.50 9.69
CA PRO A 166 10.14 0.34 9.06
C PRO A 166 9.49 -1.01 9.40
N ALA A 167 9.08 -1.21 10.66
CA ALA A 167 8.37 -2.42 11.09
C ALA A 167 7.06 -2.68 10.31
N ARG A 168 6.28 -1.63 10.01
CA ARG A 168 5.04 -1.77 9.22
C ARG A 168 5.33 -2.02 7.75
N ALA A 169 6.35 -1.36 7.19
CA ALA A 169 6.77 -1.62 5.81
C ALA A 169 7.24 -3.07 5.64
N ARG A 170 8.00 -3.59 6.60
CA ARG A 170 8.41 -5.01 6.67
C ARG A 170 7.20 -5.94 6.61
N ASP A 171 6.20 -5.71 7.47
CA ASP A 171 5.00 -6.56 7.53
C ASP A 171 4.24 -6.53 6.19
N ALA A 172 4.15 -5.36 5.56
CA ALA A 172 3.51 -5.19 4.26
C ALA A 172 4.22 -5.94 3.12
N TYR A 173 5.55 -5.83 3.03
CA TYR A 173 6.32 -6.61 2.05
C TYR A 173 6.28 -8.11 2.31
N ALA A 174 6.34 -8.54 3.58
CA ALA A 174 6.23 -9.94 3.96
C ALA A 174 4.87 -10.54 3.54
N GLY A 175 3.77 -9.80 3.72
CA GLY A 175 2.45 -10.20 3.25
C GLY A 175 2.38 -10.36 1.73
N ALA A 176 3.00 -9.44 0.98
CA ALA A 176 3.05 -9.50 -0.48
C ALA A 176 3.83 -10.73 -1.00
N LEU A 177 4.93 -11.07 -0.34
CA LEU A 177 5.76 -12.22 -0.70
C LEU A 177 5.07 -13.57 -0.45
N GLN A 178 3.99 -13.63 0.35
CA GLN A 178 3.17 -14.85 0.42
C GLN A 178 2.43 -15.12 -0.90
N ARG A 179 2.09 -14.08 -1.66
CA ARG A 179 1.41 -14.16 -2.96
C ARG A 179 2.40 -14.28 -4.11
N TRP A 180 3.47 -13.49 -4.07
CA TRP A 180 4.49 -13.40 -5.13
C TRP A 180 5.87 -13.71 -4.55
N PRO A 181 6.13 -14.98 -4.21
CA PRO A 181 7.34 -15.35 -3.48
C PRO A 181 8.59 -15.00 -4.25
N THR A 182 8.61 -15.06 -5.58
CA THR A 182 9.82 -14.86 -6.40
C THR A 182 10.05 -13.42 -6.85
N SER A 183 9.26 -12.46 -6.36
CA SER A 183 9.37 -11.05 -6.79
C SER A 183 10.64 -10.39 -6.24
N LEU A 184 11.54 -9.99 -7.14
CA LEU A 184 12.78 -9.30 -6.76
C LEU A 184 12.48 -7.99 -6.02
N THR A 185 11.59 -7.16 -6.56
CA THR A 185 11.28 -5.85 -5.98
C THR A 185 10.68 -5.97 -4.58
N LEU A 186 9.74 -6.91 -4.38
CA LEU A 186 9.14 -7.12 -3.05
C LEU A 186 10.16 -7.67 -2.05
N ARG A 187 11.08 -8.53 -2.49
CA ARG A 187 12.12 -9.06 -1.59
C ARG A 187 13.18 -8.03 -1.24
N MET A 188 13.57 -7.18 -2.19
CA MET A 188 14.44 -6.04 -1.92
C MET A 188 13.76 -5.06 -0.95
N GLY A 189 12.47 -4.78 -1.14
CA GLY A 189 11.67 -3.98 -0.22
C GLY A 189 11.64 -4.57 1.20
N LEU A 190 11.43 -5.88 1.34
CA LEU A 190 11.50 -6.57 2.63
C LEU A 190 12.88 -6.41 3.29
N GLY A 191 13.96 -6.67 2.54
CA GLY A 191 15.33 -6.55 3.05
C GLY A 191 15.64 -5.12 3.52
N ASN A 192 15.26 -4.11 2.73
CA ASN A 192 15.44 -2.70 3.08
C ASN A 192 14.64 -2.32 4.34
N ALA A 193 13.39 -2.77 4.46
CA ALA A 193 12.56 -2.51 5.63
C ALA A 193 13.09 -3.20 6.89
N LEU A 194 13.58 -4.44 6.79
CA LEU A 194 14.24 -5.16 7.88
C LEU A 194 15.51 -4.45 8.34
N TYR A 195 16.34 -4.02 7.39
CA TYR A 195 17.57 -3.29 7.65
C TYR A 195 17.27 -1.97 8.39
N ALA A 196 16.32 -1.19 7.89
CA ALA A 196 15.89 0.07 8.52
C ALA A 196 15.23 -0.13 9.90
N ASN A 197 14.68 -1.32 10.16
CA ASN A 197 14.14 -1.71 11.46
C ASN A 197 15.21 -2.28 12.42
N GLY A 198 16.49 -2.28 12.04
CA GLY A 198 17.60 -2.81 12.84
C GLY A 198 17.74 -4.34 12.82
N GLN A 199 16.89 -5.05 12.08
CA GLN A 199 16.89 -6.51 11.95
C GLN A 199 17.87 -6.96 10.86
N LYS A 200 19.16 -6.67 11.08
CA LYS A 200 20.21 -6.83 10.05
C LYS A 200 20.42 -8.30 9.65
N ALA A 201 20.31 -9.25 10.57
CA ALA A 201 20.47 -10.67 10.25
C ALA A 201 19.37 -11.16 9.30
N GLU A 202 18.12 -10.79 9.55
CA GLU A 202 16.99 -11.11 8.68
C GLU A 202 17.06 -10.35 7.36
N ALA A 203 17.55 -9.10 7.36
CA ALA A 203 17.79 -8.34 6.14
C ALA A 203 18.83 -9.05 5.24
N ALA A 204 19.93 -9.53 5.82
CA ALA A 204 20.93 -10.31 5.09
C ALA A 204 20.31 -11.59 4.48
N GLN A 205 19.46 -12.30 5.23
CA GLN A 205 18.74 -13.47 4.69
C GLN A 205 17.86 -13.11 3.49
N ALA A 206 17.12 -12.00 3.56
CA ALA A 206 16.27 -11.51 2.47
C ALA A 206 17.09 -11.14 1.22
N PHE A 207 18.19 -10.39 1.39
CA PHE A 207 19.08 -10.05 0.27
C PHE A 207 19.79 -11.27 -0.32
N ALA A 208 20.22 -12.22 0.51
CA ALA A 208 20.81 -13.47 0.04
C ALA A 208 19.80 -14.29 -0.76
N GLN A 209 18.53 -14.35 -0.34
CA GLN A 209 17.49 -15.00 -1.12
C GLN A 209 17.20 -14.24 -2.42
N ALA A 210 17.20 -12.92 -2.41
CA ALA A 210 17.06 -12.11 -3.63
C ALA A 210 18.18 -12.41 -4.63
N GLY A 211 19.44 -12.45 -4.19
CA GLY A 211 20.59 -12.80 -5.03
C GLY A 211 20.56 -14.24 -5.54
N ARG A 212 20.08 -15.21 -4.74
CA ARG A 212 19.94 -16.61 -5.19
C ARG A 212 18.89 -16.76 -6.30
N GLU A 213 17.75 -16.08 -6.17
CA GLU A 213 16.66 -16.17 -7.13
C GLU A 213 16.85 -15.26 -8.35
N HIS A 214 17.61 -14.17 -8.20
CA HIS A 214 17.96 -13.22 -9.26
C HIS A 214 19.48 -13.01 -9.27
N PRO A 215 20.26 -13.96 -9.80
CA PRO A 215 21.73 -13.96 -9.71
C PRO A 215 22.43 -12.80 -10.43
N ASP A 216 21.70 -12.06 -11.26
CA ASP A 216 22.09 -10.87 -12.02
C ASP A 216 21.76 -9.54 -11.31
N SER A 217 21.10 -9.57 -10.15
CA SER A 217 20.82 -8.38 -9.37
C SER A 217 22.05 -7.90 -8.59
N ASP A 218 22.79 -6.96 -9.16
CA ASP A 218 23.94 -6.32 -8.50
C ASP A 218 23.55 -5.62 -7.19
N ALA A 219 22.36 -5.01 -7.14
CA ALA A 219 21.80 -4.37 -5.95
C ALA A 219 21.55 -5.36 -4.80
N ALA A 220 21.02 -6.57 -5.09
CA ALA A 220 20.80 -7.58 -4.05
C ALA A 220 22.12 -8.03 -3.43
N TRP A 221 23.14 -8.28 -4.26
CA TRP A 221 24.46 -8.67 -3.79
C TRP A 221 25.19 -7.55 -3.04
N LEU A 222 25.06 -6.29 -3.48
CA LEU A 222 25.65 -5.16 -2.77
C LEU A 222 25.00 -4.96 -1.40
N ASN A 223 23.66 -5.01 -1.31
CA ASN A 223 22.95 -4.86 -0.04
C ASN A 223 23.27 -6.01 0.93
N LEU A 224 23.42 -7.24 0.42
CA LEU A 224 23.92 -8.36 1.22
C LEU A 224 25.34 -8.08 1.73
N ALA A 225 26.25 -7.65 0.87
CA ALA A 225 27.64 -7.38 1.24
C ALA A 225 27.76 -6.33 2.35
N GLN A 226 27.02 -5.22 2.21
CA GLN A 226 26.99 -4.16 3.22
C GLN A 226 26.43 -4.68 4.55
N THR A 227 25.30 -5.38 4.51
CA THR A 227 24.65 -5.90 5.72
C THR A 227 25.53 -6.91 6.45
N GLU A 228 26.15 -7.85 5.73
CA GLU A 228 27.07 -8.85 6.30
C GLU A 228 28.35 -8.21 6.86
N SER A 229 28.84 -7.13 6.24
CA SER A 229 29.98 -6.36 6.75
C SER A 229 29.67 -5.74 8.11
N GLU A 230 28.49 -5.14 8.24
CA GLU A 230 28.02 -4.54 9.49
C GLU A 230 27.72 -5.56 10.60
N LEU A 231 27.39 -6.79 10.22
CA LEU A 231 27.26 -7.93 11.13
C LEU A 231 28.62 -8.55 11.53
N GLY A 232 29.72 -8.12 10.89
CA GLY A 232 31.06 -8.69 11.12
C GLY A 232 31.31 -10.01 10.40
N HIS A 233 30.41 -10.46 9.51
CA HIS A 233 30.57 -11.68 8.71
C HIS A 233 31.43 -11.41 7.47
N LEU A 234 32.70 -11.08 7.69
CA LEU A 234 33.62 -10.56 6.67
C LEU A 234 33.78 -11.45 5.43
N VAL A 235 33.72 -12.78 5.59
CA VAL A 235 33.83 -13.72 4.46
C VAL A 235 32.59 -13.61 3.57
N ALA A 236 31.39 -13.71 4.15
CA ALA A 236 30.14 -13.57 3.42
C ALA A 236 30.02 -12.19 2.75
N ALA A 237 30.43 -11.13 3.45
CA ALA A 237 30.46 -9.78 2.91
C ALA A 237 31.34 -9.66 1.66
N ARG A 238 32.57 -10.21 1.70
CA ARG A 238 33.49 -10.18 0.56
C ARG A 238 32.98 -11.02 -0.61
N ASP A 239 32.38 -12.18 -0.35
CA ASP A 239 31.86 -13.04 -1.43
C ASP A 239 30.67 -12.38 -2.14
N ALA A 240 29.75 -11.77 -1.39
CA ALA A 240 28.65 -11.00 -1.95
C ALA A 240 29.15 -9.78 -2.75
N ALA A 241 30.14 -9.04 -2.24
CA ALA A 241 30.72 -7.89 -2.94
C ALA A 241 31.43 -8.28 -4.24
N ARG A 242 32.17 -9.41 -4.25
CA ARG A 242 32.75 -9.95 -5.49
C ARG A 242 31.67 -10.25 -6.52
N ARG A 243 30.55 -10.84 -6.08
CA ARG A 243 29.44 -11.14 -6.97
C ARG A 243 28.83 -9.86 -7.55
N ALA A 244 28.53 -8.86 -6.72
CA ALA A 244 28.05 -7.56 -7.18
C ALA A 244 29.01 -6.88 -8.17
N ALA A 245 30.31 -6.85 -7.86
CA ALA A 245 31.33 -6.26 -8.71
C ALA A 245 31.47 -6.97 -10.07
N SER A 246 31.27 -8.29 -10.12
CA SER A 246 31.36 -9.08 -11.35
C SER A 246 30.23 -8.82 -12.35
N LEU A 247 29.10 -8.29 -11.90
CA LEU A 247 27.91 -8.06 -12.73
C LEU A 247 27.99 -6.78 -13.57
N ALA A 248 29.01 -5.93 -13.35
CA ALA A 248 29.22 -4.67 -14.06
C ALA A 248 27.99 -3.74 -14.11
N GLY A 249 27.08 -3.86 -13.14
CA GLY A 249 25.90 -3.01 -13.00
C GLY A 249 26.20 -1.67 -12.31
N PRO A 250 25.18 -0.81 -12.09
CA PRO A 250 25.32 0.51 -11.46
C PRO A 250 26.05 0.49 -10.11
N HIS A 251 26.02 -0.65 -9.41
CA HIS A 251 26.56 -0.82 -8.07
C HIS A 251 27.97 -1.44 -8.04
N ALA A 252 28.57 -1.73 -9.19
CA ALA A 252 29.85 -2.44 -9.28
C ALA A 252 31.02 -1.67 -8.64
N ASP A 253 31.05 -0.33 -8.76
CA ASP A 253 32.08 0.51 -8.14
C ASP A 253 31.96 0.51 -6.62
N ALA A 254 30.74 0.66 -6.08
CA ALA A 254 30.49 0.58 -4.64
C ALA A 254 30.89 -0.79 -4.07
N ALA A 255 30.62 -1.88 -4.81
CA ALA A 255 31.05 -3.21 -4.42
C ALA A 255 32.58 -3.36 -4.40
N ARG A 256 33.30 -2.78 -5.37
CA ARG A 256 34.77 -2.74 -5.39
C ARG A 256 35.33 -1.96 -4.20
N SER A 257 34.77 -0.79 -3.89
CA SER A 257 35.19 -0.01 -2.72
C SER A 257 35.02 -0.78 -1.40
N LEU A 258 33.99 -1.63 -1.28
CA LEU A 258 33.81 -2.49 -0.10
C LEU A 258 34.91 -3.57 0.01
N LEU A 259 35.39 -4.11 -1.11
CA LEU A 259 36.46 -5.11 -1.14
C LEU A 259 37.83 -4.54 -0.75
N ASP A 260 38.07 -3.28 -1.13
CA ASP A 260 39.31 -2.54 -0.89
C ASP A 260 39.37 -1.94 0.53
N SER A 261 38.22 -1.82 1.20
CA SER A 261 38.15 -1.31 2.56
C SER A 261 38.74 -2.32 3.57
N PRO A 262 39.58 -1.88 4.53
CA PRO A 262 40.05 -2.75 5.61
C PRO A 262 38.86 -3.21 6.46
N PRO A 263 38.90 -4.43 7.02
CA PRO A 263 37.80 -4.95 7.82
C PRO A 263 37.46 -4.00 8.98
N LEU A 264 36.19 -3.66 9.13
CA LEU A 264 35.70 -2.81 10.22
C LEU A 264 36.10 -3.47 11.55
N ARG A 265 36.93 -2.78 12.34
CA ARG A 265 37.25 -3.20 13.70
C ARG A 265 35.99 -3.04 14.55
N THR A 266 35.44 -4.14 15.04
CA THR A 266 34.41 -4.11 16.07
C THR A 266 34.97 -3.42 17.32
N GLN A 267 34.30 -2.35 17.77
CA GLN A 267 34.45 -1.82 19.13
C GLN A 267 33.63 -2.65 20.09
#